data_AF-A0A8T6T7I3-F1
#
_entry.id   AF-A0A8T6T7I3-F1
#
_cell.length_a   1.000
_cell.length_b   1.000
_cell.length_c   1.000
_cell.angle_alpha   90.00
_cell.angle_beta   90.00
_cell.angle_gamma   90.00
#
_symmetry.space_group_name_H-M   'P 1'
#
loop_
_entity.id
_entity.type
_entity.pdbx_description
1 polymer ?
#
loop_
_entity_poly.entity_id
_entity_poly.type
_entity_poly.pdbx_seq_one_letter_code
_entity_poly.pdbx_strand_id
1 'polypeptide(L)' 'ITHDIDSAYRISDRIAMLYDGRVLQVGTPEEIRSSENPRVRAFIEGKPELLEDLK' A
#
# COMPACT_ATOMS: atom_id res chain seq x y z
N ILE A 1 12.12 1.34 -3.72
CA ILE A 1 10.91 2.09 -3.30
C ILE A 1 10.24 2.57 -4.57
N THR A 2 9.00 2.16 -4.84
CA THR A 2 8.26 2.49 -6.06
C THR A 2 6.82 2.85 -5.70
N HIS A 3 6.17 3.66 -6.54
CA HIS A 3 4.73 3.96 -6.44
C HIS A 3 3.90 3.12 -7.42
N ASP A 4 4.56 2.34 -8.29
CA ASP A 4 3.90 1.38 -9.18
C ASP A 4 3.63 0.07 -8.42
N ILE A 5 2.35 -0.12 -8.05
CA ILE A 5 1.91 -1.29 -7.29
C ILE A 5 1.87 -2.57 -8.14
N ASP A 6 1.61 -2.49 -9.44
CA ASP A 6 1.54 -3.66 -10.32
C ASP A 6 2.92 -4.27 -10.56
N SER A 7 3.94 -3.43 -10.66
CA SER A 7 5.32 -3.90 -10.66
C SER A 7 5.70 -4.49 -9.31
N ALA A 8 5.36 -3.83 -8.20
CA ALA A 8 5.66 -4.30 -6.85
C ALA A 8 5.05 -5.69 -6.58
N TYR A 9 3.81 -5.95 -6.99
CA TYR A 9 3.15 -7.24 -6.85
C TYR A 9 3.82 -8.37 -7.64
N ARG A 10 4.41 -8.08 -8.80
CA ARG A 10 5.00 -9.10 -9.67
C ARG A 10 6.41 -9.52 -9.26
N ILE A 11 7.17 -8.61 -8.68
CA ILE A 11 8.61 -8.81 -8.45
C ILE A 11 8.98 -9.04 -6.99
N SER A 12 8.08 -8.76 -6.05
CA SER A 12 8.42 -8.72 -4.62
C SER A 12 7.85 -9.93 -3.89
N ASP A 13 8.67 -10.58 -3.05
CA ASP A 13 8.20 -11.61 -2.11
C ASP A 13 7.44 -10.99 -0.92
N ARG A 14 7.81 -9.76 -0.57
CA ARG A 14 7.20 -8.96 0.51
C ARG A 14 7.16 -7.48 0.13
N ILE A 15 6.10 -6.81 0.58
CA ILE A 15 5.85 -5.40 0.36
C ILE A 15 5.70 -4.72 1.72
N ALA A 16 6.43 -3.63 1.91
CA ALA A 16 6.29 -2.73 3.05
C ALA A 16 5.70 -1.41 2.58
N MET A 17 4.55 -1.06 3.12
CA MET A 17 3.85 0.19 2.86
C MET A 17 4.28 1.24 3.87
N LEU A 18 4.74 2.39 3.37
CA LEU A 18 5.18 3.52 4.17
C LEU A 18 4.14 4.64 4.09
N TYR A 19 3.77 5.19 5.24
CA TYR A 19 2.91 6.35 5.35
C TYR A 19 3.37 7.22 6.51
N ASP A 20 3.52 8.52 6.26
CA ASP A 20 3.94 9.51 7.26
C ASP A 20 5.22 9.11 8.02
N GLY A 21 6.24 8.68 7.29
CA GLY A 21 7.54 8.26 7.85
C GLY A 21 7.49 6.97 8.68
N ARG A 22 6.35 6.26 8.72
CA ARG A 22 6.18 5.01 9.45
C ARG A 22 5.78 3.87 8.53
N VAL A 23 6.11 2.65 8.95
CA VAL A 23 5.64 1.44 8.28
C VAL A 23 4.18 1.24 8.67
N LEU A 24 3.29 1.35 7.68
CA LEU A 24 1.85 1.19 7.83
C LEU A 24 1.45 -0.29 7.84
N GLN A 25 2.01 -1.09 6.93
CA GLN A 25 1.75 -2.52 6.82
C GLN A 25 2.91 -3.21 6.10
N VAL A 26 3.20 -4.46 6.48
CA VAL A 26 4.15 -5.33 5.78
C VAL A 26 3.50 -6.67 5.57
N GLY A 27 3.59 -7.20 4.35
CA GLY A 27 3.01 -8.51 4.02
C GLY A 27 3.48 -9.02 2.67
N THR A 28 2.98 -10.18 2.26
CA THR A 28 3.08 -10.68 0.89
C THR A 28 2.24 -9.81 -0.07
N PRO A 29 2.46 -9.92 -1.39
CA PRO A 29 1.59 -9.30 -2.38
C PRO A 29 0.09 -9.60 -2.16
N GLU A 30 -0.28 -10.84 -1.88
CA GLU A 30 -1.67 -11.22 -1.57
C GLU A 30 -2.20 -10.54 -0.29
N GLU A 31 -1.40 -10.47 0.78
CA GLU A 31 -1.81 -9.83 2.05
C GLU A 31 -2.01 -8.32 1.88
N ILE A 32 -1.17 -7.67 1.07
CA ILE A 32 -1.34 -6.24 0.76
C ILE A 32 -2.58 -6.03 -0.10
N ARG A 33 -2.78 -6.86 -1.13
CA ARG A 33 -3.94 -6.77 -2.03
C ARG A 33 -5.27 -7.00 -1.31
N SER A 34 -5.29 -7.90 -0.32
CA SER A 34 -6.47 -8.20 0.50
C SER A 34 -6.61 -7.32 1.74
N SER A 35 -5.75 -6.31 1.91
CA SER A 35 -5.79 -5.45 3.09
C SER A 35 -7.13 -4.70 3.21
N GLU A 36 -7.71 -4.73 4.41
CA GLU A 36 -8.89 -3.95 4.79
C GLU A 36 -8.53 -2.54 5.27
N ASN A 37 -7.24 -2.22 5.38
CA ASN A 37 -6.81 -0.90 5.85
C ASN A 37 -7.16 0.17 4.79
N PRO A 38 -7.99 1.18 5.12
CA PRO A 38 -8.43 2.18 4.16
C PRO A 38 -7.27 2.96 3.51
N ARG A 39 -6.18 3.18 4.26
CA ARG A 39 -4.98 3.86 3.73
C ARG A 39 -4.23 2.98 2.74
N VAL A 40 -4.20 1.66 2.98
CA VAL A 40 -3.59 0.71 2.06
C VAL A 40 -4.41 0.61 0.78
N ARG A 41 -5.72 0.49 0.92
CA ARG A 41 -6.69 0.49 -0.19
C ARG A 41 -6.58 1.75 -1.04
N ALA A 42 -6.53 2.93 -0.43
CA ALA A 42 -6.37 4.20 -1.14
C ALA A 42 -5.09 4.24 -2.00
N PHE A 43 -3.98 3.69 -1.50
CA PHE A 43 -2.74 3.60 -2.25
C PHE A 43 -2.84 2.61 -3.43
N ILE A 44 -3.43 1.43 -3.20
CA ILE A 44 -3.60 0.40 -4.23
C ILE A 44 -4.54 0.87 -5.34
N GLU A 45 -5.60 1.60 -4.98
CA GLU A 45 -6.58 2.16 -5.92
C GLU A 45 -6.07 3.42 -6.63
N GLY A 46 -4.87 3.90 -6.31
CA GLY A 46 -4.30 5.12 -6.90
C GLY A 46 -5.07 6.38 -6.54
N LYS A 47 -5.74 6.40 -5.38
CA LYS A 47 -6.56 7.52 -4.88
C LYS A 47 -5.90 8.16 -3.65
N PRO A 48 -4.79 8.88 -3.81
CA PRO A 48 -4.05 9.47 -2.69
C PRO A 48 -4.84 10.55 -1.95
N GLU A 49 -5.80 11.20 -2.61
CA GLU A 49 -6.73 12.18 -2.03
C GLU A 49 -7.53 11.61 -0.84
N LEU A 50 -7.90 10.32 -0.90
CA LEU A 50 -8.56 9.64 0.23
C LEU A 50 -7.67 9.51 1.47
N LEU A 51 -6.35 9.69 1.35
CA LEU A 51 -5.43 9.68 2.49
C LEU A 51 -5.49 10.99 3.29
N GLU A 52 -5.89 12.10 2.66
CA GLU A 52 -6.04 13.39 3.34
C GLU A 52 -7.28 13.42 4.23
N ASP A 53 -8.34 12.73 3.80
CA ASP A 53 -9.61 12.58 4.51
C ASP A 53 -9.54 11.58 5.68
N LEU A 54 -8.47 10.79 5.77
CA LEU A 54 -8.24 9.78 6.82
C LEU A 54 -7.33 10.29 7.96
N LYS A 55 -7.17 11.61 8.09
CA LYS A 55 -6.39 12.25 9.16
C LYS A 55 -7.07 12.20 10.52
#